data_AF-A0A164HMJ2-F1
#
_entry.id   AF-A0A164HMJ2-F1
#
_cell.length_a   1.000
_cell.length_b   1.000
_cell.length_c   1.000
_cell.angle_alpha   90.00
_cell.angle_beta   90.00
_cell.angle_gamma   90.00
#
_symmetry.space_group_name_H-M   'P 1'
#
loop_
_entity.id
_entity.type
_entity.pdbx_description
1 polymer ?
#
loop_
_entity_poly.entity_id
_entity_poly.type
_entity_poly.pdbx_seq_one_letter_code
_entity_poly.pdbx_strand_id
1 'polypeptide(L)' 'MKPSVISADVLFEDHRKQLRWQWQAGLGASERRFDEVAVSQARSGADLVGYLNYIHPYRVQILGPREVAY' A
#
# COMPACT_ATOMS: atom_id res chain seq x y z
N MET A 1 -0.73 -8.91 20.40
CA MET A 1 0.37 -8.90 19.41
C MET A 1 0.21 -7.65 18.56
N LYS A 2 1.21 -6.76 18.51
CA LYS A 2 1.23 -5.62 17.57
C LYS A 2 1.51 -6.14 16.14
N PRO A 3 1.08 -5.45 15.08
CA PRO A 3 0.82 -6.06 13.79
C PRO A 3 2.02 -6.82 13.20
N SER A 4 1.73 -8.04 12.77
CA SER A 4 2.53 -8.79 11.80
C SER A 4 2.58 -7.99 10.50
N VAL A 5 3.80 -7.67 10.08
CA VAL A 5 4.20 -7.28 8.72
C VAL A 5 3.06 -7.12 7.70
N ILE A 6 2.88 -5.91 7.17
CA ILE A 6 1.96 -5.64 6.06
C ILE A 6 2.75 -5.73 4.76
N SER A 7 2.47 -6.74 3.95
CA SER A 7 3.00 -6.90 2.58
C SER A 7 1.92 -6.65 1.53
N ALA A 8 2.33 -6.49 0.28
CA ALA A 8 1.42 -6.19 -0.83
C ALA A 8 0.41 -7.33 -1.07
N ASP A 9 0.81 -8.59 -0.96
CA ASP A 9 -0.08 -9.76 -1.03
C ASP A 9 -1.13 -9.78 0.08
N VAL A 10 -0.72 -9.58 1.34
CA VAL A 10 -1.62 -9.58 2.50
C VAL A 10 -2.63 -8.44 2.37
N LEU A 11 -2.16 -7.22 2.07
CA LEU A 11 -3.03 -6.07 1.86
C LEU A 11 -4.04 -6.33 0.74
N PHE A 12 -3.57 -6.90 -0.37
CA PHE A 12 -4.39 -7.20 -1.54
C PHE A 12 -5.48 -8.20 -1.21
N GLU A 13 -5.13 -9.36 -0.66
CA GLU A 13 -6.09 -10.43 -0.42
C GLU A 13 -7.13 -10.05 0.65
N ASP A 14 -6.74 -9.32 1.70
CA ASP A 14 -7.68 -8.82 2.72
C ASP A 14 -8.80 -7.94 2.13
N HIS A 15 -8.45 -7.10 1.15
CA HIS A 15 -9.39 -6.11 0.59
C HIS A 15 -9.94 -6.50 -0.79
N ARG A 16 -9.45 -7.58 -1.38
CA ARG A 16 -9.74 -8.00 -2.76
C ARG A 16 -11.23 -8.05 -3.05
N LYS A 17 -12.00 -8.69 -2.17
CA LYS A 17 -13.45 -8.87 -2.37
C LYS A 17 -14.22 -7.58 -2.13
N GLN A 18 -13.90 -6.87 -1.05
CA GLN A 18 -14.61 -5.67 -0.65
C GLN A 18 -14.43 -4.54 -1.67
N LEU A 19 -13.20 -4.34 -2.14
CA LEU A 19 -12.83 -3.28 -3.07
C LEU A 19 -12.78 -3.74 -4.53
N ARG A 20 -13.06 -5.03 -4.78
CA ARG A 20 -13.05 -5.67 -6.11
C ARG A 20 -11.72 -5.47 -6.84
N TRP A 21 -10.61 -5.61 -6.12
CA TRP A 21 -9.29 -5.41 -6.67
C TRP A 21 -8.90 -6.51 -7.66
N GLN A 22 -8.09 -6.11 -8.63
CA GLN A 22 -7.47 -6.98 -9.63
C GLN A 22 -5.97 -6.76 -9.61
N TRP A 23 -5.20 -7.85 -9.53
CA TRP A 23 -3.75 -7.79 -9.55
C TRP A 23 -3.28 -7.76 -11.00
N GLN A 24 -2.80 -6.61 -11.48
CA GLN A 24 -2.46 -6.43 -12.89
C GLN A 24 -1.00 -6.70 -13.24
N ALA A 25 -0.06 -6.47 -12.31
CA ALA A 25 1.38 -6.60 -12.59
C ALA A 25 2.20 -6.78 -11.30
N GLY A 26 3.47 -7.18 -11.42
CA GLY A 26 4.41 -7.22 -10.27
C GLY A 26 4.21 -8.40 -9.30
N LEU A 27 3.59 -9.49 -9.74
CA LEU A 27 3.38 -10.72 -8.94
C LEU A 27 4.67 -11.26 -8.31
N GLY A 28 5.81 -11.14 -9.00
CA GLY A 28 7.11 -11.59 -8.49
C GLY A 28 7.73 -10.71 -7.40
N ALA A 29 7.00 -9.72 -6.89
CA ALA A 29 7.43 -8.85 -5.80
C ALA A 29 6.29 -8.57 -4.80
N SER A 30 5.37 -9.52 -4.66
CA SER A 30 4.20 -9.40 -3.80
C SER A 30 4.55 -9.39 -2.31
N GLU A 31 5.74 -9.88 -1.97
CA GLU A 31 6.32 -9.89 -0.62
C GLU A 31 6.87 -8.54 -0.18
N ARG A 32 6.84 -7.51 -1.04
CA ARG A 32 7.23 -6.14 -0.66
C ARG A 32 6.36 -5.63 0.49
N ARG A 33 7.01 -5.00 1.46
CA ARG A 33 6.42 -4.60 2.74
C ARG A 33 6.34 -3.09 2.85
N PHE A 34 5.42 -2.65 3.71
CA PHE A 34 5.45 -1.30 4.23
C PHE A 34 6.72 -1.11 5.07
N ASP A 35 7.23 0.12 5.10
CA ASP A 35 8.29 0.49 6.01
C ASP A 35 7.84 0.32 7.48
N GLU A 36 8.57 -0.47 8.25
CA GLU A 36 8.19 -0.82 9.63
C GLU A 36 8.16 0.41 10.55
N VAL A 37 9.06 1.38 10.31
CA VAL A 37 9.08 2.63 11.07
C VAL A 37 7.82 3.43 10.72
N ALA A 38 7.48 3.55 9.44
CA ALA A 38 6.26 4.22 9.01
C ALA A 38 5.00 3.58 9.61
N VAL A 39 4.91 2.24 9.63
CA VAL A 39 3.78 1.53 10.26
C VAL A 39 3.73 1.77 11.76
N SER A 40 4.87 1.73 12.45
CA SER A 40 4.91 1.93 13.91
C SER A 40 4.56 3.37 14.32
N GLN A 41 4.87 4.35 13.47
CA GLN A 41 4.65 5.77 13.72
C GLN A 41 3.31 6.30 13.18
N ALA A 42 2.65 5.53 12.30
CA ALA A 42 1.36 5.92 11.73
C ALA A 42 0.31 6.12 12.83
N ARG A 43 -0.37 7.25 12.77
CA ARG A 43 -1.50 7.59 13.65
C ARG A 43 -2.84 7.35 12.95
N SER A 44 -2.81 7.25 11.63
CA SER A 44 -3.97 6.99 10.78
C SER A 44 -3.58 6.22 9.52
N GLY A 45 -4.56 5.64 8.82
CA GLY A 45 -4.33 5.01 7.53
C GLY A 45 -3.78 5.98 6.48
N ALA A 46 -4.10 7.27 6.57
CA ALA A 46 -3.61 8.30 5.65
C ALA A 46 -2.08 8.48 5.72
N ASP A 47 -1.44 8.16 6.85
CA ASP A 47 0.02 8.25 7.00
C ASP A 47 0.76 7.19 6.18
N LEU A 48 0.05 6.13 5.77
CA LEU A 48 0.57 4.99 5.02
C LEU A 48 0.23 5.04 3.53
N VAL A 49 -0.50 6.08 3.10
CA VAL A 49 -0.90 6.30 1.71
C VAL A 49 -0.07 7.43 1.10
N GLY A 50 0.44 7.21 -0.10
CA GLY A 50 1.08 8.22 -0.93
C GLY A 50 0.30 8.53 -2.19
N TYR A 51 0.55 9.72 -2.74
CA TYR A 51 0.04 10.19 -4.02
C TYR A 51 1.24 10.71 -4.82
N LEU A 52 1.68 9.95 -5.83
CA LEU A 52 2.82 10.30 -6.70
C LEU A 52 4.06 10.78 -5.92
N ASN A 53 4.29 10.22 -4.73
CA ASN A 53 5.34 10.72 -3.84
C ASN A 53 6.52 9.74 -3.77
N TYR A 54 7.69 10.20 -4.24
CA TYR A 54 8.94 9.43 -4.20
C TYR A 54 9.74 9.60 -2.90
N ILE A 55 9.43 10.60 -2.07
CA ILE A 55 10.20 10.88 -0.84
C ILE A 55 9.81 9.97 0.32
N HIS A 56 8.67 9.28 0.21
CA HIS A 56 8.18 8.30 1.19
C HIS A 56 8.11 6.91 0.55
N PRO A 57 9.25 6.19 0.48
CA PRO A 57 9.28 4.84 -0.08
C PRO A 57 8.45 3.87 0.77
N TYR A 58 8.09 2.72 0.19
CA TYR A 58 7.40 1.62 0.88
C TYR A 58 6.08 2.03 1.57
N ARG A 59 5.29 2.85 0.87
CA ARG A 59 3.89 3.17 1.17
C ARG A 59 3.00 2.78 0.00
N VAL A 60 1.72 2.48 0.27
CA VAL A 60 0.78 2.22 -0.83
C VAL A 60 0.55 3.52 -1.60
N GLN A 61 0.61 3.44 -2.93
CA GLN A 61 0.27 4.58 -3.78
C GLN A 61 -1.14 4.38 -4.30
N ILE A 62 -1.97 5.42 -4.18
CA ILE A 62 -3.32 5.43 -4.74
C ILE A 62 -3.35 6.47 -5.84
N LEU A 63 -3.71 6.04 -7.05
CA LEU A 63 -3.81 6.90 -8.22
C LEU A 63 -5.28 6.97 -8.65
N GLY A 64 -5.84 8.17 -8.62
CA GLY A 64 -7.17 8.46 -9.16
C GLY A 64 -7.08 9.20 -10.50
N PRO A 65 -8.23 9.66 -11.03
CA PRO A 65 -8.28 10.37 -12.31
C PRO A 65 -7.39 11.62 -12.35
N ARG A 66 -7.19 12.29 -11.21
CA ARG A 66 -6.32 13.48 -11.12
C ARG A 66 -4.85 13.12 -11.27
N GLU A 67 -4.40 12.09 -10.57
CA GLU A 67 -3.01 11.63 -10.64
C GLU A 67 -2.68 11.01 -12.00
N VAL A 68 -3.68 10.42 -12.68
CA VAL A 68 -3.52 9.85 -14.03
C VAL A 68 -3.52 10.95 -15.12
N ALA A 69 -4.25 12.05 -14.91
CA ALA A 69 -4.33 13.15 -15.87
C ALA A 69 -3.20 14.18 -15.74
N TYR A 70 -2.39 14.08 -14.68
CA TYR A 70 -1.20 14.91 -14.46
C TYR A 70 -0.05 14.48 -15.39
#